data_AF-A0A3D4QG43-F1
#
_entry.id   AF-A0A3D4QG43-F1
#
_cell.length_a   1.000
_cell.length_b   1.000
_cell.length_c   1.000
_cell.angle_alpha   90.00
_cell.angle_beta   90.00
_cell.angle_gamma   90.00
#
_symmetry.space_group_name_H-M   'P 1'
#
loop_
_entity.id
_entity.type
_entity.pdbx_description
1 polymer ?
#
loop_
_entity_poly.entity_id
_entity_poly.type
_entity_poly.pdbx_seq_one_letter_code
_entity_poly.pdbx_strand_id
1 'polypeptide(L)'
;PEIFRSVEKAVLLQLLDQLWKDHLLTLDHLRHGIGLRAYGQRDPLNEYKQEAFALFEEMLVGLRERTTMMLAHVELSMDFSEEEYLAARAGDEGEAHHDSPEYMGGEDEQAEGSATMTVVNRQAAPEVDPNDPATWGKVPRNAPCPCGS
;
A
#
# COMPACT_ATOMS: atom_id res chain seq x y z
N PRO A 1 -28.47 16.17 3.82
CA PRO A 1 -27.80 15.20 2.90
C PRO A 1 -26.25 15.21 2.98
N GLU A 2 -25.67 15.53 4.14
CA GLU A 2 -24.21 15.50 4.35
C GLU A 2 -23.67 14.06 4.35
N ILE A 3 -24.43 13.10 4.89
CA ILE A 3 -24.05 11.68 4.94
C ILE A 3 -23.84 11.12 3.53
N PHE A 4 -24.74 11.43 2.59
CA PHE A 4 -24.60 10.97 1.20
C PHE A 4 -23.34 11.54 0.55
N ARG A 5 -23.01 12.82 0.79
CA ARG A 5 -21.76 13.42 0.29
C ARG A 5 -20.51 12.81 0.91
N SER A 6 -20.55 12.45 2.20
CA SER A 6 -19.43 11.73 2.81
C SER A 6 -19.23 10.34 2.20
N VAL A 7 -20.32 9.65 1.86
CA VAL A 7 -20.29 8.35 1.19
C VAL A 7 -19.74 8.49 -0.23
N GLU A 8 -20.22 9.45 -1.02
CA GLU A 8 -19.69 9.75 -2.37
C GLU A 8 -18.18 9.98 -2.33
N LYS A 9 -17.71 10.82 -1.39
CA LYS A 9 -16.29 11.11 -1.24
C LYS A 9 -15.49 9.88 -0.84
N ALA A 10 -15.98 9.09 0.11
CA ALA A 10 -15.31 7.88 0.57
C ALA A 10 -15.18 6.84 -0.56
N VAL A 11 -16.28 6.60 -1.29
CA VAL A 11 -16.31 5.67 -2.44
C VAL A 11 -15.36 6.13 -3.53
N LEU A 12 -15.40 7.40 -3.91
CA LEU A 12 -14.53 7.95 -4.96
C LEU A 12 -13.06 7.79 -4.59
N LEU A 13 -12.68 8.16 -3.36
CA LEU A 13 -11.29 8.07 -2.90
C LEU A 13 -10.81 6.62 -2.84
N GLN A 14 -11.64 5.70 -2.35
CA GLN A 14 -11.29 4.28 -2.29
C GLN A 14 -11.07 3.69 -3.70
N LEU A 15 -11.98 3.99 -4.64
CA LEU A 15 -11.87 3.50 -6.01
C LEU A 15 -10.69 4.11 -6.75
N LEU A 16 -10.43 5.41 -6.53
CA LEU A 16 -9.28 6.10 -7.11
C LEU A 16 -7.97 5.49 -6.62
N ASP A 17 -7.82 5.26 -5.32
CA ASP A 17 -6.59 4.68 -4.74
C ASP A 17 -6.32 3.28 -5.29
N GLN A 18 -7.36 2.44 -5.39
CA GLN A 18 -7.24 1.10 -5.97
C GLN A 18 -6.79 1.15 -7.44
N LEU A 19 -7.51 1.90 -8.27
CA LEU A 19 -7.20 2.02 -9.71
C LEU A 19 -5.83 2.65 -9.95
N TRP A 20 -5.44 3.59 -9.11
CA TRP A 20 -4.13 4.23 -9.21
C TRP A 20 -2.99 3.25 -8.92
N LYS A 21 -3.11 2.42 -7.87
CA LYS A 21 -2.12 1.37 -7.58
C LYS A 21 -2.00 0.38 -8.73
N ASP A 22 -3.13 -0.07 -9.27
CA ASP A 22 -3.17 -0.98 -10.42
C ASP A 22 -2.53 -0.34 -11.66
N HIS A 23 -2.79 0.96 -11.89
CA HIS A 23 -2.16 1.72 -12.97
C HIS A 23 -0.65 1.84 -12.79
N LEU A 24 -0.16 2.14 -11.58
CA LEU A 24 1.28 2.19 -11.29
C LEU A 24 1.97 0.84 -11.54
N LEU A 25 1.34 -0.27 -11.14
CA LEU A 25 1.84 -1.62 -11.42
C LEU A 25 1.90 -1.88 -12.94
N THR A 26 0.87 -1.45 -13.67
CA THR A 26 0.81 -1.58 -15.13
C THR A 26 1.91 -0.76 -15.82
N LEU A 27 2.16 0.47 -15.36
CA LEU A 27 3.24 1.31 -15.87
C LEU A 27 4.62 0.71 -15.61
N ASP A 28 4.81 0.05 -14.45
CA ASP A 28 6.06 -0.66 -14.16
C ASP A 28 6.27 -1.82 -15.15
N HIS A 29 5.24 -2.63 -15.40
CA HIS A 29 5.30 -3.69 -16.42
C HIS A 29 5.59 -3.12 -17.82
N LEU A 30 4.94 -2.01 -18.19
CA LEU A 30 5.15 -1.34 -19.47
C LEU A 30 6.61 -0.88 -19.62
N ARG A 31 7.19 -0.31 -18.57
CA ARG A 31 8.58 0.14 -18.55
C ARG A 31 9.57 -1.01 -18.79
N HIS A 32 9.32 -2.19 -18.21
CA HIS A 32 10.16 -3.37 -18.44
C HIS A 32 10.00 -3.94 -19.86
N GLY A 33 8.80 -3.85 -20.45
CA GLY A 33 8.51 -4.36 -21.80
C GLY A 33 8.90 -3.44 -22.97
N ILE A 34 9.08 -2.13 -22.74
CA ILE A 34 9.30 -1.14 -23.81
C ILE A 34 10.61 -1.37 -24.58
N GLY A 35 11.60 -2.01 -23.96
CA GLY A 35 12.93 -2.25 -24.56
C GLY A 35 12.89 -3.08 -25.84
N LEU A 36 11.91 -3.97 -25.99
CA LEU A 36 11.74 -4.76 -27.21
C LEU A 36 11.23 -3.93 -28.40
N ARG A 37 10.56 -2.79 -28.16
CA ARG A 37 10.09 -1.88 -29.23
C ARG A 37 11.20 -0.99 -29.77
N ALA A 38 12.28 -0.80 -29.01
CA ALA A 38 13.49 -0.09 -29.46
C ALA A 38 14.13 -0.76 -30.70
N TYR A 39 13.93 -2.07 -30.88
CA TYR A 39 14.38 -2.79 -32.08
C TYR A 39 13.74 -2.29 -33.38
N GLY A 40 12.56 -1.64 -33.30
CA GLY A 40 11.85 -1.08 -34.45
C GLY A 40 12.32 0.31 -34.89
N GLN A 41 13.45 0.80 -34.41
CA GLN A 41 13.97 2.17 -34.70
C GLN A 41 13.03 3.29 -34.26
N ARG A 42 12.09 3.01 -33.36
CA ARG A 42 11.21 3.98 -32.73
C ARG A 42 11.79 4.40 -31.39
N ASP A 43 11.64 5.67 -31.04
CA ASP A 43 12.09 6.19 -29.75
C ASP A 43 11.28 5.55 -28.60
N PRO A 44 11.90 4.71 -27.75
CA PRO A 44 11.22 4.02 -26.66
C PRO A 44 10.55 4.98 -25.68
N LEU A 45 11.11 6.18 -25.50
CA LEU A 45 10.55 7.18 -24.59
C LEU A 45 9.22 7.72 -25.10
N ASN A 46 9.10 7.92 -26.42
CA ASN A 46 7.88 8.46 -27.02
C ASN A 46 6.76 7.40 -27.01
N GLU A 47 7.09 6.15 -27.33
CA GLU A 47 6.16 5.01 -27.25
C GLU A 47 5.66 4.81 -25.81
N TYR A 48 6.56 4.83 -24.82
CA TYR A 48 6.17 4.75 -23.41
C TYR A 48 5.18 5.84 -23.04
N LYS A 49 5.43 7.10 -23.43
CA LYS A 49 4.55 8.22 -23.11
C LYS A 49 3.17 8.06 -23.75
N GLN A 50 3.11 7.64 -25.01
CA GLN A 50 1.85 7.46 -25.73
C GLN A 50 1.02 6.35 -25.10
N GLU A 51 1.62 5.20 -24.82
CA GLU A 51 0.92 4.06 -24.23
C GLU A 51 0.56 4.28 -22.77
N ALA A 52 1.45 4.88 -21.98
CA ALA A 52 1.16 5.28 -20.60
C ALA A 52 -0.03 6.25 -20.52
N PHE A 53 -0.11 7.20 -21.46
CA PHE A 53 -1.23 8.14 -21.52
C PHE A 53 -2.54 7.45 -21.92
N ALA A 54 -2.50 6.53 -22.90
CA ALA A 54 -3.68 5.74 -23.27
C ALA A 54 -4.21 4.90 -22.08
N LEU A 55 -3.32 4.26 -21.32
CA LEU A 55 -3.68 3.51 -20.10
C LEU A 55 -4.27 4.42 -19.01
N PHE A 56 -3.78 5.65 -18.90
CA PHE A 56 -4.31 6.63 -17.96
C PHE A 56 -5.73 7.08 -18.34
N GLU A 57 -6.00 7.33 -19.62
CA GLU A 57 -7.34 7.67 -20.10
C GLU A 57 -8.32 6.51 -19.86
N GLU A 58 -7.91 5.28 -20.13
CA GLU A 58 -8.71 4.08 -19.86
C GLU A 58 -9.03 3.94 -18.36
N MET A 59 -8.04 4.16 -17.48
CA MET A 59 -8.24 4.16 -16.04
C MET A 59 -9.27 5.21 -15.59
N LEU A 60 -9.24 6.43 -16.16
CA LEU A 60 -10.21 7.48 -15.82
C LEU A 60 -11.64 7.14 -16.28
N VAL A 61 -11.79 6.48 -17.42
CA VAL A 61 -13.10 5.96 -17.87
C VAL A 61 -13.60 4.90 -16.89
N GLY A 62 -12.76 3.92 -16.55
CA GLY A 62 -13.10 2.88 -15.59
C GLY A 62 -13.44 3.41 -14.20
N LEU A 63 -12.73 4.44 -13.72
CA LEU A 63 -13.05 5.11 -12.46
C LEU A 63 -14.46 5.69 -12.48
N ARG A 64 -14.83 6.39 -13.56
CA ARG A 64 -16.15 7.02 -13.69
C ARG A 64 -17.26 5.99 -13.70
N GLU A 65 -17.11 4.93 -14.48
CA GLU A 65 -18.09 3.85 -14.59
C GLU A 65 -18.27 3.09 -13.27
N ARG A 66 -17.18 2.74 -12.59
CA ARG A 66 -17.24 2.05 -11.29
C ARG A 66 -17.87 2.94 -10.22
N THR A 67 -17.53 4.22 -10.20
CA THR A 67 -18.09 5.17 -9.24
C THR A 67 -19.60 5.32 -9.44
N THR A 68 -20.06 5.54 -10.68
CA THR A 68 -21.51 5.69 -10.96
C THR A 68 -22.27 4.40 -10.69
N MET A 69 -21.70 3.24 -11.06
CA MET A 69 -22.29 1.94 -10.78
C MET A 69 -22.45 1.71 -9.28
N MET A 70 -21.38 1.93 -8.50
CA MET A 70 -21.42 1.72 -7.06
C MET A 70 -22.41 2.67 -6.37
N LEU A 71 -22.41 3.96 -6.71
CA LEU A 71 -23.37 4.92 -6.16
C LEU A 71 -24.82 4.60 -6.52
N ALA A 72 -25.08 4.01 -7.69
CA ALA A 72 -26.42 3.61 -8.11
C ALA A 72 -26.96 2.38 -7.35
N HIS A 73 -26.08 1.54 -6.80
CA HIS A 73 -26.45 0.32 -6.07
C HIS A 73 -26.31 0.45 -4.55
N VAL A 74 -25.81 1.57 -4.04
CA VAL A 74 -25.68 1.81 -2.60
C VAL A 74 -27.07 1.95 -1.98
N GLU A 75 -27.46 0.95 -1.18
CA GLU A 75 -28.60 1.03 -0.26
C GLU A 75 -28.10 1.41 1.14
N LEU A 76 -28.41 2.62 1.59
CA LEU A 76 -28.08 3.07 2.95
C LEU A 76 -29.12 2.53 3.94
N SER A 77 -28.78 1.42 4.60
CA SER A 77 -29.52 0.94 5.77
C SER A 77 -29.05 1.74 6.99
N MET A 78 -29.93 2.58 7.55
CA MET A 78 -29.59 3.39 8.74
C MET A 78 -29.70 2.61 10.07
N ASP A 79 -29.96 1.30 9.99
CA ASP A 79 -30.22 0.42 11.14
C ASP A 79 -28.99 -0.40 11.58
N PHE A 80 -27.78 -0.06 11.10
CA PHE A 80 -26.56 -0.70 11.59
C PHE A 80 -26.30 -0.27 13.03
N SER A 81 -26.41 -1.22 13.96
CA SER A 81 -26.06 -0.97 15.36
C SER A 81 -24.55 -0.79 15.50
N GLU A 82 -24.13 -0.02 16.50
CA GLU A 82 -22.70 0.19 16.80
C GLU A 82 -21.97 -1.14 17.09
N GLU A 83 -22.71 -2.16 17.54
CA GLU A 83 -22.24 -3.53 17.74
C GLU A 83 -21.92 -4.25 16.43
N GLU A 84 -22.73 -4.09 15.38
CA GLU A 84 -22.46 -4.66 14.05
C GLU A 84 -21.24 -4.01 13.37
N TYR A 85 -21.03 -2.71 13.57
CA TYR A 85 -19.85 -2.01 13.03
C TYR A 85 -18.54 -2.52 13.66
N LEU A 86 -18.53 -2.73 14.97
CA LEU A 86 -17.38 -3.29 15.69
C LEU A 86 -17.13 -4.76 15.31
N ALA A 87 -18.19 -5.55 15.11
CA ALA A 87 -18.09 -6.95 14.69
C ALA A 87 -17.53 -7.09 13.26
N ALA A 88 -17.95 -6.22 12.32
CA ALA A 88 -17.44 -6.23 10.95
C ALA A 88 -15.94 -5.88 10.88
N ARG A 89 -15.47 -4.97 11.74
CA ARG A 89 -14.06 -4.61 11.83
C ARG A 89 -13.22 -5.70 12.51
N ALA A 90 -13.77 -6.40 13.51
CA ALA A 90 -13.10 -7.51 14.17
C ALA A 90 -12.91 -8.74 13.26
N GLY A 91 -13.73 -8.88 12.21
CA GLY A 91 -13.62 -9.97 11.23
C GLY A 91 -12.45 -9.84 10.24
N ASP A 92 -11.89 -8.65 10.06
CA ASP A 92 -10.74 -8.40 9.17
C ASP A 92 -9.37 -8.63 9.87
N GLU A 93 -9.38 -8.82 11.19
CA GLU A 93 -8.16 -9.00 12.00
C GLU A 93 -7.72 -10.48 12.12
N GLY A 94 -8.48 -11.40 11.52
CA GLY A 94 -8.29 -12.84 11.70
C GLY A 94 -7.88 -13.58 10.44
N GLU A 95 -6.65 -13.37 9.94
CA GLU A 95 -5.86 -14.39 9.22
C GLU A 95 -4.45 -13.90 8.88
N ALA A 96 -3.73 -13.37 9.87
CA ALA A 96 -2.28 -13.53 9.86
C ALA A 96 -1.97 -14.99 10.25
N HIS A 97 -2.08 -15.89 9.28
CA HIS A 97 -1.50 -17.24 9.38
C HIS A 97 0.03 -17.07 9.47
N HIS A 98 0.51 -16.79 10.67
CA HIS A 98 1.91 -16.95 11.03
C HIS A 98 2.14 -18.46 11.19
N ASP A 99 2.22 -19.14 10.04
CA ASP A 99 2.59 -20.54 9.97
C ASP A 99 4.03 -20.63 10.49
N SER A 100 4.14 -20.98 11.77
CA SER A 100 5.39 -21.08 12.47
C SER A 100 5.95 -22.44 12.08
N PRO A 101 7.08 -22.53 11.37
CA PRO A 101 7.60 -23.83 10.98
C PRO A 101 8.08 -24.54 12.24
N GLU A 102 7.27 -25.47 12.75
CA GLU A 102 7.69 -26.46 13.73
C GLU A 102 8.78 -27.31 13.10
N TYR A 103 10.04 -26.95 13.37
CA TYR A 103 11.19 -27.74 12.98
C TYR A 103 11.26 -28.96 13.90
N MET A 104 10.76 -30.09 13.43
CA MET A 104 11.03 -31.40 14.02
C MET A 104 12.54 -31.63 14.05
N GLY A 105 13.07 -31.86 15.25
CA GLY A 105 14.43 -32.30 15.46
C GLY A 105 14.69 -33.63 14.75
N GLY A 106 15.57 -33.59 13.76
CA GLY A 106 16.23 -34.73 13.15
C GLY A 106 17.72 -34.39 13.05
N GLU A 107 18.50 -35.08 13.87
CA GLU A 107 19.95 -35.00 13.95
C GLU A 107 20.55 -35.59 12.66
N ASP A 108 21.41 -34.84 11.95
CA ASP A 108 22.77 -35.26 11.58
C ASP A 108 23.45 -34.33 10.55
N GLU A 109 24.70 -33.99 10.92
CA GLU A 109 25.90 -33.70 10.12
C GLU A 109 25.92 -32.71 8.93
N GLN A 110 26.64 -31.59 9.21
CA GLN A 110 27.74 -31.00 8.42
C GLN A 110 27.46 -30.09 7.20
N ALA A 111 28.22 -28.97 7.24
CA ALA A 111 28.70 -28.12 6.15
C ALA A 111 28.01 -26.75 5.91
N GLU A 112 28.70 -25.72 6.43
CA GLU A 112 29.03 -24.42 5.82
C GLU A 112 27.93 -23.46 5.33
N GLY A 113 27.77 -22.38 6.12
CA GLY A 113 27.77 -21.00 5.59
C GLY A 113 26.43 -20.39 5.17
N SER A 114 25.76 -19.68 6.08
CA SER A 114 25.12 -18.39 5.76
C SER A 114 24.64 -17.70 7.04
N ALA A 115 24.83 -16.38 7.12
CA ALA A 115 24.69 -15.55 8.30
C ALA A 115 23.25 -15.50 8.86
N THR A 116 23.10 -15.79 10.14
CA THR A 116 21.90 -15.50 10.93
C THR A 116 21.77 -13.99 11.13
N MET A 117 20.78 -13.38 10.46
CA MET A 117 20.34 -12.01 10.72
C MET A 117 19.54 -12.01 12.04
N THR A 118 20.17 -11.59 13.13
CA THR A 118 19.48 -11.29 14.39
C THR A 118 18.65 -10.02 14.24
N VAL A 119 17.33 -10.13 14.36
CA VAL A 119 16.43 -8.98 14.43
C VAL A 119 16.61 -8.33 15.81
N VAL A 120 17.41 -7.27 15.86
CA VAL A 120 17.58 -6.44 17.07
C VAL A 120 16.40 -5.46 17.14
N ASN A 121 15.47 -5.70 18.06
CA ASN A 121 14.47 -4.71 18.45
C ASN A 121 15.20 -3.53 19.13
N ARG A 122 15.30 -2.39 18.44
CA ARG A 122 16.09 -1.23 18.88
C ARG A 122 15.19 -0.24 19.64
N GLN A 123 15.39 -0.19 20.96
CA GLN A 123 14.74 0.78 21.85
C GLN A 123 15.19 2.21 21.51
N ALA A 124 14.24 3.16 21.58
CA ALA A 124 14.52 4.58 21.46
C ALA A 124 15.37 5.07 22.66
N ALA A 125 16.23 6.07 22.43
CA ALA A 125 17.03 6.67 23.50
C ALA A 125 16.13 7.35 24.55
N PRO A 126 16.43 7.24 25.85
CA PRO A 126 15.54 7.68 26.93
C PRO A 126 15.44 9.21 27.09
N GLU A 127 16.29 10.01 26.44
CA GLU A 127 16.27 11.46 26.58
C GLU A 127 16.80 12.13 25.31
N VAL A 128 15.97 12.91 24.63
CA VAL A 128 16.29 13.66 23.40
C VAL A 128 16.22 15.14 23.73
N ASP A 129 17.36 15.83 23.70
CA ASP A 129 17.44 17.29 23.88
C ASP A 129 17.16 17.99 22.55
N PRO A 130 16.11 18.84 22.46
CA PRO A 130 15.81 19.61 21.25
C PRO A 130 16.93 20.54 20.78
N ASN A 131 17.84 20.95 21.66
CA ASN A 131 18.92 21.88 21.36
C ASN A 131 20.26 21.20 21.05
N ASP A 132 20.38 19.88 21.22
CA ASP A 132 21.59 19.13 20.90
C ASP A 132 21.30 17.99 19.89
N PRO A 133 21.63 18.20 18.60
CA PRO A 133 21.43 17.20 17.54
C PRO A 133 22.14 15.87 17.77
N ALA A 134 23.16 15.82 18.63
CA ALA A 134 23.86 14.58 18.95
C ALA A 134 22.98 13.60 19.76
N THR A 135 21.96 14.12 20.45
CA THR A 135 21.06 13.32 21.30
C THR A 135 19.89 12.68 20.54
N TRP A 136 19.64 13.10 19.30
CA TRP A 136 18.43 12.70 18.54
C TRP A 136 18.45 11.23 18.10
N GLY A 137 19.63 10.60 18.04
CA GLY A 137 19.78 9.20 17.68
C GLY A 137 19.09 8.83 16.36
N LYS A 138 18.38 7.70 16.34
CA LYS A 138 17.56 7.27 15.19
C LYS A 138 16.09 7.52 15.47
N VAL A 139 15.56 8.61 14.90
CA VAL A 139 14.14 8.97 14.97
C VAL A 139 13.31 7.99 14.12
N PRO A 140 12.25 7.37 14.66
CA PRO A 140 11.41 6.46 13.90
C PRO A 140 10.58 7.22 12.85
N ARG A 141 10.12 6.50 11.81
CA ARG A 141 9.28 7.10 10.76
C ARG A 141 7.99 7.65 11.40
N ASN A 142 7.65 8.89 11.06
CA ASN A 142 6.48 9.64 11.57
C ASN A 142 6.51 10.01 13.07
N ALA A 143 7.66 9.95 13.76
CA ALA A 143 7.78 10.58 15.08
C ALA A 143 7.71 12.11 14.99
N PRO A 144 7.24 12.80 16.05
CA PRO A 144 7.29 14.26 16.14
C PRO A 144 8.73 14.76 15.95
N CYS A 145 8.92 15.93 15.30
CA CYS A 145 10.26 16.46 15.08
C CYS A 145 10.96 16.65 16.44
N PRO A 146 12.17 16.10 16.64
CA PRO A 146 12.94 16.33 17.87
C PRO A 146 13.32 17.82 18.04
N CYS A 147 13.25 18.59 16.97
CA CYS A 147 13.45 20.03 16.93
C CYS A 147 12.23 20.88 17.35
N GLY A 148 11.06 20.25 17.50
CA GLY A 148 9.80 20.94 17.85
C GLY A 148 9.15 21.78 16.74
N SER A 149 9.51 21.56 15.46
CA SER A 149 8.79 22.13 14.30
C SER A 149 7.53 21.34 13.92
#